data_AF-A0A6H1ZQG2-F1
#
_entry.id   AF-A0A6H1ZQG2-F1
#
_cell.length_a   1.000
_cell.length_b   1.000
_cell.length_c   1.000
_cell.angle_alpha   90.00
_cell.angle_beta   90.00
_cell.angle_gamma   90.00
#
_symmetry.space_group_name_H-M   'P 1'
#
loop_
_entity.id
_entity.type
_entity.pdbx_description
1 polymer ?
#
loop_
_entity_poly.entity_id
_entity_poly.type
_entity_poly.pdbx_seq_one_letter_code
_entity_poly.pdbx_strand_id
1 'polypeptide(L)'
;MLTIKNIVVFGGSKGIGKAIVDKLQDKNLYNVTDISRSSGYDLLSGDIPILKNKIDVFIYSAGMGCFFEKGRNSRNIRDIIQLGLEIPIILTNQIDADHYIYIGSNSSYYGFEGSETYCAVKHGILGFARALRKSGKKVSVVSPGAVDTAFWKDSGREKPELCQKPEDVANAVMCCIENDAVIEELLITPLNDAKRTARNW
;
A
#
# COMPACT_ATOMS: atom_id res chain seq x y z
N MET A 1 18.55 25.93 -3.64
CA MET A 1 17.90 25.53 -2.38
C MET A 1 17.29 24.16 -2.61
N LEU A 2 17.46 23.22 -1.69
CA LEU A 2 16.71 21.94 -1.72
C LEU A 2 15.24 22.27 -1.45
N THR A 3 14.38 22.09 -2.43
CA THR A 3 12.93 22.24 -2.25
C THR A 3 12.43 21.06 -1.44
N ILE A 4 11.83 21.34 -0.27
CA ILE A 4 11.19 20.32 0.57
C ILE A 4 10.00 19.75 -0.22
N LYS A 5 9.93 18.42 -0.35
CA LYS A 5 8.81 17.75 -1.05
C LYS A 5 7.65 17.50 -0.10
N ASN A 6 6.42 17.76 -0.54
CA ASN A 6 5.19 17.42 0.16
C ASN A 6 4.81 15.96 -0.16
N ILE A 7 4.70 15.15 0.90
CA ILE A 7 4.36 13.73 0.78
C ILE A 7 3.10 13.44 1.59
N VAL A 8 2.12 12.82 0.95
CA VAL A 8 0.89 12.37 1.60
C VAL A 8 0.91 10.86 1.70
N VAL A 9 0.71 10.33 2.91
CA VAL A 9 0.65 8.89 3.19
C VAL A 9 -0.74 8.54 3.69
N PHE A 10 -1.43 7.65 3.00
CA PHE A 10 -2.69 7.07 3.47
C PHE A 10 -2.42 5.77 4.23
N GLY A 11 -2.88 5.71 5.48
CA GLY A 11 -2.72 4.55 6.35
C GLY A 11 -1.42 4.54 7.17
N GLY A 12 -0.90 5.71 7.54
CA GLY A 12 0.35 5.89 8.28
C GLY A 12 0.30 5.57 9.78
N SER A 13 -0.85 5.16 10.33
CA SER A 13 -1.01 5.00 11.78
C SER A 13 -0.41 3.72 12.37
N LYS A 14 -0.20 2.66 11.58
CA LYS A 14 0.39 1.39 12.04
C LYS A 14 1.06 0.59 10.92
N GLY A 15 1.84 -0.42 11.31
CA GLY A 15 2.42 -1.41 10.38
C GLY A 15 3.29 -0.75 9.31
N ILE A 16 3.09 -1.16 8.05
CA ILE A 16 3.86 -0.66 6.89
C ILE A 16 3.75 0.86 6.75
N GLY A 17 2.54 1.40 6.80
CA GLY A 17 2.33 2.84 6.63
C GLY A 17 3.04 3.65 7.71
N LYS A 18 3.03 3.18 8.96
CA LYS A 18 3.78 3.83 10.05
C LYS A 18 5.28 3.82 9.79
N ALA A 19 5.84 2.68 9.39
CA ALA A 19 7.26 2.61 9.06
C ALA A 19 7.63 3.55 7.90
N ILE A 20 6.75 3.72 6.91
CA ILE A 20 6.94 4.71 5.83
C ILE A 20 6.95 6.14 6.38
N VAL A 21 5.96 6.50 7.21
CA VAL A 21 5.88 7.85 7.81
C VAL A 21 7.13 8.16 8.66
N ASP A 22 7.49 7.25 9.56
CA ASP A 22 8.65 7.42 10.44
C ASP A 22 9.93 7.60 9.60
N LYS A 23 10.13 6.76 8.57
CA LYS A 23 11.30 6.83 7.69
C LYS A 23 11.39 8.15 6.90
N LEU A 24 10.25 8.69 6.47
CA LEU A 24 10.20 9.96 5.75
C LEU A 24 10.48 11.14 6.69
N GLN A 25 9.93 11.11 7.91
CA GLN A 25 10.13 12.17 8.90
C GLN A 25 11.60 12.27 9.33
N ASP A 26 12.32 11.15 9.44
CA ASP A 26 13.74 11.12 9.81
C ASP A 26 14.68 11.87 8.83
N LYS A 27 14.27 12.05 7.57
CA LYS A 27 15.14 12.61 6.52
C LYS A 27 15.24 14.13 6.56
N ASN A 28 14.38 14.85 7.29
CA ASN A 28 14.30 16.33 7.29
C ASN A 28 14.23 16.98 5.87
N LEU A 29 13.81 16.20 4.86
CA LEU A 29 13.71 16.63 3.46
C LEU A 29 12.26 16.70 2.96
N TYR A 30 11.32 16.23 3.79
CA TYR A 30 9.93 16.01 3.40
C TYR A 30 8.98 16.65 4.39
N ASN A 31 7.92 17.26 3.87
CA ASN A 31 6.74 17.63 4.64
C ASN A 31 5.74 16.47 4.54
N VAL A 32 5.62 15.68 5.62
CA VAL A 32 4.86 14.42 5.61
C VAL A 32 3.49 14.62 6.26
N THR A 33 2.43 14.32 5.51
CA THR A 33 1.05 14.31 6.01
C THR A 33 0.53 12.87 6.03
N ASP A 34 0.20 12.34 7.21
CA ASP A 34 -0.54 11.08 7.34
C ASP A 34 -2.05 11.32 7.32
N ILE A 35 -2.76 10.57 6.49
CA ILE A 35 -4.22 10.49 6.50
C ILE A 35 -4.64 9.05 6.82
N SER A 36 -5.32 8.90 7.94
CA SER A 36 -5.85 7.63 8.40
C SER A 36 -7.37 7.67 8.52
N ARG A 37 -8.02 6.51 8.66
CA ARG A 37 -9.49 6.45 8.87
C ARG A 37 -9.95 7.21 10.12
N SER A 38 -9.06 7.41 11.09
CA SER A 38 -9.31 8.20 12.31
C SER A 38 -9.19 9.71 12.10
N SER A 39 -8.85 10.17 10.90
CA SER A 39 -8.76 11.61 10.57
C SER A 39 -10.12 12.31 10.52
N GLY A 40 -11.22 11.55 10.46
CA GLY A 40 -12.57 12.08 10.36
C GLY A 40 -12.98 12.51 8.94
N TYR A 41 -12.11 12.34 7.95
CA TYR A 41 -12.46 12.57 6.54
C TYR A 41 -13.32 11.43 5.99
N ASP A 42 -14.33 11.80 5.20
CA ASP A 42 -15.03 10.85 4.35
C ASP A 42 -14.17 10.53 3.12
N LEU A 43 -13.40 9.46 3.22
CA LEU A 43 -12.49 9.02 2.16
C LEU A 43 -13.21 8.60 0.87
N LEU A 44 -14.50 8.26 0.94
CA LEU A 44 -15.31 7.89 -0.22
C LEU A 44 -15.82 9.14 -0.97
N SER A 45 -15.95 10.28 -0.29
CA SER A 45 -16.27 11.55 -0.96
C SER A 45 -15.13 12.06 -1.83
N GLY A 46 -13.89 11.75 -1.44
CA GLY A 46 -12.67 12.24 -2.09
C GLY A 46 -12.37 13.74 -1.84
N ASP A 47 -13.27 14.51 -1.23
CA ASP A 47 -13.06 15.92 -0.92
C ASP A 47 -12.28 16.08 0.40
N ILE A 48 -10.97 15.86 0.31
CA ILE A 48 -10.07 16.03 1.44
C ILE A 48 -9.28 17.32 1.22
N PRO A 49 -9.51 18.39 2.02
CA PRO A 49 -8.98 19.72 1.76
C PRO A 49 -7.47 19.79 1.55
N ILE A 50 -6.70 18.99 2.30
CA ILE A 50 -5.24 18.98 2.20
C ILE A 50 -4.73 18.45 0.86
N LEU A 51 -5.56 17.69 0.14
CA LEU A 51 -5.24 17.18 -1.18
C LEU A 51 -5.36 18.23 -2.30
N LYS A 52 -5.88 19.44 -1.99
CA LYS A 52 -5.93 20.58 -2.93
C LYS A 52 -4.58 21.30 -3.07
N ASN A 53 -3.63 20.99 -2.21
CA ASN A 53 -2.26 21.52 -2.27
C ASN A 53 -1.41 20.73 -3.26
N LYS A 54 -0.26 21.28 -3.67
CA LYS A 54 0.72 20.52 -4.47
C LYS A 54 1.22 19.30 -3.68
N ILE A 55 1.10 18.11 -4.27
CA ILE A 55 1.62 16.85 -3.75
C ILE A 55 2.76 16.37 -4.65
N ASP A 56 3.95 16.21 -4.11
CA ASP A 56 5.08 15.65 -4.88
C ASP A 56 5.02 14.11 -4.88
N VAL A 57 4.60 13.50 -3.76
CA VAL A 57 4.43 12.04 -3.67
C VAL A 57 3.16 11.68 -2.94
N PHE A 58 2.32 10.86 -3.56
CA PHE A 58 1.17 10.23 -2.95
C PHE A 58 1.46 8.76 -2.68
N ILE A 59 1.29 8.32 -1.43
CA ILE A 59 1.53 6.95 -1.00
C ILE A 59 0.26 6.36 -0.42
N TYR A 60 -0.25 5.30 -1.03
CA TYR A 60 -1.40 4.56 -0.51
C TYR A 60 -0.98 3.24 0.12
N SER A 61 -0.92 3.20 1.46
CA SER A 61 -0.58 2.02 2.25
C SER A 61 -1.77 1.42 2.99
N ALA A 62 -2.91 2.10 3.04
CA ALA A 62 -4.07 1.63 3.76
C ALA A 62 -4.60 0.33 3.13
N GLY A 63 -4.94 -0.63 3.99
CA GLY A 63 -5.47 -1.91 3.56
C GLY A 63 -5.82 -2.77 4.77
N MET A 64 -6.67 -3.76 4.51
CA MET A 64 -6.99 -4.79 5.49
C MET A 64 -7.10 -6.15 4.80
N GLY A 65 -6.83 -7.21 5.54
CA GLY A 65 -7.14 -8.57 5.13
C GLY A 65 -8.26 -9.09 6.02
N CYS A 66 -9.17 -9.87 5.43
CA CYS A 66 -10.02 -10.77 6.19
C CYS A 66 -9.94 -12.10 5.46
N PHE A 67 -9.45 -13.11 6.15
CA PHE A 67 -9.32 -14.46 5.63
C PHE A 67 -10.28 -15.37 6.43
N PHE A 68 -10.54 -16.60 5.98
CA PHE A 68 -11.47 -17.60 6.55
C PHE A 68 -12.93 -17.62 6.07
N GLU A 69 -13.48 -18.83 5.98
CA GLU A 69 -14.86 -19.15 5.58
C GLU A 69 -15.89 -18.92 6.70
N LYS A 70 -15.52 -19.08 7.98
CA LYS A 70 -16.47 -19.02 9.11
C LYS A 70 -16.92 -17.60 9.53
N GLY A 71 -16.45 -16.56 8.84
CA GLY A 71 -16.75 -15.16 9.18
C GLY A 71 -16.93 -14.21 7.99
N ARG A 72 -16.93 -14.72 6.74
CA ARG A 72 -17.21 -13.90 5.54
C ARG A 72 -18.66 -13.46 5.56
N ASN A 73 -18.91 -12.27 6.08
CA ASN A 73 -20.14 -11.56 5.80
C ASN A 73 -19.89 -10.50 4.71
N SER A 74 -20.97 -10.04 4.11
CA SER A 74 -20.93 -9.02 3.06
C SER A 74 -20.29 -7.70 3.51
N ARG A 75 -20.32 -7.37 4.81
CA ARG A 75 -19.67 -6.17 5.35
C ARG A 75 -18.14 -6.29 5.26
N ASN A 76 -17.57 -7.42 5.66
CA ASN A 76 -16.12 -7.62 5.57
C ASN A 76 -15.62 -7.59 4.12
N ILE A 77 -16.38 -8.14 3.17
CA ILE A 77 -16.04 -8.08 1.74
C ILE A 77 -16.04 -6.63 1.24
N ARG A 78 -17.10 -5.87 1.55
CA ARG A 78 -17.21 -4.45 1.18
C ARG A 78 -16.08 -3.63 1.78
N ASP A 79 -15.74 -3.83 3.05
CA ASP A 79 -14.68 -3.07 3.73
C ASP A 79 -13.31 -3.30 3.07
N ILE A 80 -13.00 -4.55 2.68
CA ILE A 80 -11.74 -4.89 1.99
C ILE A 80 -11.68 -4.26 0.61
N ILE A 81 -12.78 -4.33 -0.16
CA ILE A 81 -12.88 -3.71 -1.49
C ILE A 81 -12.79 -2.19 -1.39
N GLN A 82 -13.53 -1.58 -0.46
CA GLN A 82 -13.55 -0.14 -0.26
C GLN A 82 -12.15 0.36 0.11
N LEU A 83 -11.55 -0.21 1.15
CA LEU A 83 -10.26 0.25 1.65
C LEU A 83 -9.11 -0.07 0.70
N GLY A 84 -9.13 -1.24 0.05
CA GLY A 84 -8.00 -1.70 -0.77
C GLY A 84 -8.08 -1.36 -2.25
N LEU A 85 -9.24 -0.92 -2.76
CA LEU A 85 -9.45 -0.67 -4.18
C LEU A 85 -10.28 0.58 -4.49
N GLU A 86 -11.46 0.74 -3.90
CA GLU A 86 -12.35 1.87 -4.25
C GLU A 86 -11.79 3.22 -3.82
N ILE A 87 -11.44 3.37 -2.54
CA ILE A 87 -10.86 4.59 -1.97
C ILE A 87 -9.58 5.02 -2.71
N PRO A 88 -8.57 4.16 -2.95
CA PRO A 88 -7.38 4.61 -3.67
C PRO A 88 -7.69 5.10 -5.08
N ILE A 89 -8.66 4.49 -5.79
CA ILE A 89 -9.09 4.94 -7.11
C ILE A 89 -9.75 6.32 -7.02
N ILE A 90 -10.69 6.50 -6.08
CA ILE A 90 -11.38 7.78 -5.87
C ILE A 90 -10.37 8.87 -5.57
N LEU A 91 -9.48 8.66 -4.60
CA LEU A 91 -8.47 9.65 -4.21
C LEU A 91 -7.53 9.98 -5.37
N THR A 92 -7.11 8.98 -6.14
CA THR A 92 -6.25 9.20 -7.30
C THR A 92 -6.88 10.11 -8.35
N ASN A 93 -8.20 10.01 -8.55
CA ASN A 93 -8.93 10.87 -9.48
C ASN A 93 -9.11 12.31 -8.97
N GLN A 94 -8.95 12.54 -7.66
CA GLN A 94 -9.09 13.86 -7.03
C GLN A 94 -7.75 14.58 -6.83
N ILE A 95 -6.63 13.87 -6.98
CA ILE A 95 -5.29 14.42 -6.73
C ILE A 95 -4.44 14.43 -7.98
N ASP A 96 -3.65 15.49 -8.14
CA ASP A 96 -2.56 15.54 -9.11
C ASP A 96 -1.23 15.50 -8.37
N ALA A 97 -0.61 14.32 -8.33
CA ALA A 97 0.68 14.10 -7.69
C ALA A 97 1.77 13.84 -8.73
N ASP A 98 2.99 14.31 -8.45
CA ASP A 98 4.14 14.07 -9.34
C ASP A 98 4.53 12.57 -9.38
N HIS A 99 4.25 11.82 -8.30
CA HIS A 99 4.50 10.38 -8.19
C HIS A 99 3.45 9.68 -7.31
N TYR A 100 2.84 8.61 -7.84
CA TYR A 100 1.92 7.73 -7.11
C TYR A 100 2.63 6.44 -6.72
N ILE A 101 2.52 6.05 -5.44
CA ILE A 101 3.07 4.81 -4.91
C ILE A 101 1.96 4.03 -4.21
N TYR A 102 1.73 2.80 -4.64
CA TYR A 102 0.75 1.91 -4.02
C TYR A 102 1.45 0.75 -3.31
N ILE A 103 0.95 0.40 -2.12
CA ILE A 103 1.38 -0.83 -1.44
C ILE A 103 0.52 -2.00 -1.92
N GLY A 104 1.10 -2.81 -2.82
CA GLY A 104 0.54 -4.04 -3.33
C GLY A 104 0.64 -5.19 -2.33
N SER A 105 0.92 -6.38 -2.86
CA SER A 105 1.24 -7.61 -2.12
C SER A 105 1.81 -8.62 -3.12
N ASN A 106 2.53 -9.65 -2.68
CA ASN A 106 2.74 -10.82 -3.53
C ASN A 106 1.39 -11.42 -4.03
N SER A 107 0.31 -11.24 -3.27
CA SER A 107 -1.07 -11.59 -3.65
C SER A 107 -1.64 -10.73 -4.78
N SER A 108 -0.91 -9.71 -5.25
CA SER A 108 -1.21 -8.99 -6.48
C SER A 108 -0.84 -9.78 -7.74
N TYR A 109 0.02 -10.79 -7.61
CA TYR A 109 0.51 -11.62 -8.71
C TYR A 109 0.05 -13.07 -8.60
N TYR A 110 -0.29 -13.51 -7.38
CA TYR A 110 -0.57 -14.90 -7.08
C TYR A 110 -1.89 -15.05 -6.31
N GLY A 111 -2.58 -16.15 -6.57
CA GLY A 111 -3.74 -16.57 -5.78
C GLY A 111 -3.30 -17.38 -4.57
N PHE A 112 -4.02 -17.19 -3.44
CA PHE A 112 -3.84 -18.01 -2.25
C PHE A 112 -5.20 -18.48 -1.75
N GLU A 113 -5.30 -19.77 -1.46
CA GLU A 113 -6.50 -20.37 -0.87
C GLU A 113 -6.90 -19.63 0.42
N GLY A 114 -8.20 -19.35 0.55
CA GLY A 114 -8.77 -18.63 1.69
C GLY A 114 -8.48 -17.12 1.68
N SER A 115 -7.93 -16.58 0.59
CA SER A 115 -7.60 -15.16 0.37
C SER A 115 -8.27 -14.55 -0.85
N GLU A 116 -9.34 -15.15 -1.39
CA GLU A 116 -9.88 -14.80 -2.70
C GLU A 116 -10.24 -13.32 -2.82
N THR A 117 -10.97 -12.76 -1.84
CA THR A 117 -11.33 -11.32 -1.84
C THR A 117 -10.10 -10.42 -1.73
N TYR A 118 -9.13 -10.78 -0.90
CA TYR A 118 -7.90 -10.02 -0.75
C TYR A 118 -7.04 -10.06 -2.02
N CYS A 119 -6.89 -11.25 -2.62
CA CYS A 119 -6.21 -11.46 -3.89
C CYS A 119 -6.89 -10.64 -5.00
N ALA A 120 -8.22 -10.66 -5.10
CA ALA A 120 -8.96 -9.88 -6.08
C ALA A 120 -8.67 -8.37 -5.94
N VAL A 121 -8.72 -7.84 -4.71
CA VAL A 121 -8.39 -6.44 -4.43
C VAL A 121 -6.93 -6.11 -4.76
N LYS A 122 -6.00 -7.00 -4.39
CA LYS A 122 -4.57 -6.79 -4.64
C LYS A 122 -4.18 -6.94 -6.11
N HIS A 123 -4.86 -7.78 -6.89
CA HIS A 123 -4.75 -7.78 -8.35
C HIS A 123 -5.36 -6.49 -8.93
N GLY A 124 -6.52 -6.07 -8.41
CA GLY A 124 -7.21 -4.85 -8.83
C GLY A 124 -6.33 -3.60 -8.70
N ILE A 125 -5.68 -3.39 -7.54
CA ILE A 125 -4.83 -2.22 -7.34
C ILE A 125 -3.58 -2.25 -8.23
N LEU A 126 -3.00 -3.43 -8.48
CA LEU A 126 -1.88 -3.58 -9.41
C LEU A 126 -2.31 -3.29 -10.86
N GLY A 127 -3.47 -3.81 -11.27
CA GLY A 127 -4.05 -3.54 -12.59
C GLY A 127 -4.35 -2.06 -12.78
N PHE A 128 -4.94 -1.42 -11.76
CA PHE A 128 -5.19 0.01 -11.73
C PHE A 128 -3.88 0.82 -11.88
N ALA A 129 -2.86 0.51 -11.08
CA ALA A 129 -1.58 1.20 -11.13
C ALA A 129 -0.89 1.07 -12.50
N ARG A 130 -0.95 -0.13 -13.12
CA ARG A 130 -0.44 -0.37 -14.48
C ARG A 130 -1.18 0.46 -15.53
N ALA A 131 -2.51 0.55 -15.44
CA ALA A 131 -3.31 1.36 -16.35
C ALA A 131 -3.03 2.87 -16.16
N LEU A 132 -2.96 3.35 -14.92
CA LEU A 132 -2.63 4.74 -14.58
C LEU A 132 -1.25 5.14 -15.11
N ARG A 133 -0.28 4.23 -15.09
CA ARG A 133 1.03 4.48 -15.71
C ARG A 133 0.92 4.75 -17.21
N LYS A 134 0.05 4.02 -17.92
CA LYS A 134 -0.18 4.23 -19.36
C LYS A 134 -0.88 5.54 -19.68
N SER A 135 -1.52 6.20 -18.71
CA SER A 135 -2.04 7.56 -18.87
C SER A 135 -0.97 8.65 -18.66
N GLY A 136 0.31 8.29 -18.56
CA GLY A 136 1.44 9.22 -18.46
C GLY A 136 1.83 9.64 -17.04
N LYS A 137 1.22 9.06 -16.01
CA LYS A 137 1.58 9.32 -14.61
C LYS A 137 2.80 8.49 -14.18
N LYS A 138 3.66 9.04 -13.32
CA LYS A 138 4.73 8.27 -12.65
C LYS A 138 4.11 7.40 -11.56
N VAL A 139 4.17 6.08 -11.73
CA VAL A 139 3.50 5.14 -10.82
C VAL A 139 4.40 3.97 -10.43
N SER A 140 4.57 3.77 -9.13
CA SER A 140 5.26 2.63 -8.52
C SER A 140 4.31 1.75 -7.71
N VAL A 141 4.57 0.45 -7.70
CA VAL A 141 3.90 -0.49 -6.79
C VAL A 141 4.95 -1.26 -5.98
N VAL A 142 4.89 -1.14 -4.65
CA VAL A 142 5.70 -1.95 -3.74
C VAL A 142 4.84 -3.08 -3.22
N SER A 143 5.18 -4.31 -3.59
CA SER A 143 4.42 -5.52 -3.35
C SER A 143 5.16 -6.42 -2.35
N PRO A 144 4.89 -6.30 -1.05
CA PRO A 144 5.54 -7.13 -0.05
C PRO A 144 4.95 -8.55 0.02
N GLY A 145 5.79 -9.52 0.37
CA GLY A 145 5.41 -10.81 0.93
C GLY A 145 5.00 -10.70 2.41
N ALA A 146 5.27 -11.72 3.21
CA ALA A 146 4.89 -11.71 4.63
C ALA A 146 5.66 -10.62 5.42
N VAL A 147 4.93 -9.71 6.07
CA VAL A 147 5.50 -8.62 6.89
C VAL A 147 5.05 -8.77 8.34
N ASP A 148 5.96 -8.57 9.29
CA ASP A 148 5.67 -8.67 10.72
C ASP A 148 4.86 -7.44 11.20
N THR A 149 3.54 -7.55 11.14
CA THR A 149 2.61 -6.49 11.54
C THR A 149 1.36 -7.07 12.23
N ALA A 150 0.57 -6.20 12.84
CA ALA A 150 -0.75 -6.56 13.37
C ALA A 150 -1.75 -7.09 12.33
N PHE A 151 -1.43 -7.00 11.02
CA PHE A 151 -2.25 -7.53 9.93
C PHE A 151 -2.65 -8.99 10.13
N TRP A 152 -1.73 -9.84 10.60
CA TRP A 152 -2.00 -11.27 10.79
C TRP A 152 -3.14 -11.49 11.81
N LYS A 153 -3.00 -10.86 12.98
CA LYS A 153 -4.03 -10.87 14.03
C LYS A 153 -5.36 -10.31 13.53
N ASP A 154 -5.35 -9.14 12.89
CA ASP A 154 -6.55 -8.46 12.40
C ASP A 154 -7.27 -9.27 11.31
N SER A 155 -6.52 -10.03 10.52
CA SER A 155 -7.02 -10.80 9.39
C SER A 155 -7.47 -12.22 9.75
N GLY A 156 -7.27 -12.63 11.00
CA GLY A 156 -7.57 -13.96 11.52
C GLY A 156 -6.54 -15.02 11.16
N ARG A 157 -5.49 -14.71 10.37
CA ARG A 157 -4.46 -15.67 9.97
C ARG A 157 -3.35 -15.77 11.01
N GLU A 158 -2.84 -16.98 11.16
CA GLU A 158 -1.58 -17.18 11.87
C GLU A 158 -0.45 -16.47 11.15
N LYS A 159 0.41 -15.78 11.92
CA LYS A 159 1.59 -15.11 11.40
C LYS A 159 2.62 -16.17 10.98
N PRO A 160 3.15 -16.13 9.74
CA PRO A 160 4.24 -17.00 9.33
C PRO A 160 5.50 -16.80 10.19
N GLU A 161 6.28 -17.85 10.40
CA GLU A 161 7.57 -17.78 11.08
C GLU A 161 8.54 -16.82 10.40
N LEU A 162 8.58 -16.86 9.06
CA LEU A 162 9.40 -15.97 8.24
C LEU A 162 8.58 -14.76 7.82
N CYS A 163 8.94 -13.61 8.39
CA CYS A 163 8.41 -12.30 8.03
C CYS A 163 9.58 -11.32 7.84
N GLN A 164 9.43 -10.42 6.87
CA GLN A 164 10.27 -9.22 6.78
C GLN A 164 9.71 -8.14 7.71
N LYS A 165 10.51 -7.13 8.02
CA LYS A 165 10.07 -6.05 8.89
C LYS A 165 9.34 -4.96 8.08
N PRO A 166 8.45 -4.18 8.69
CA PRO A 166 7.82 -3.03 8.03
C PRO A 166 8.84 -2.04 7.45
N GLU A 167 10.00 -1.89 8.09
CA GLU A 167 11.08 -1.01 7.66
C GLU A 167 11.71 -1.46 6.33
N ASP A 168 11.70 -2.77 6.03
CA ASP A 168 12.17 -3.30 4.74
C ASP A 168 11.26 -2.79 3.60
N VAL A 169 9.95 -2.73 3.85
CA VAL A 169 8.98 -2.15 2.93
C VAL A 169 9.15 -0.64 2.80
N ALA A 170 9.38 0.06 3.92
CA ALA A 170 9.64 1.49 3.91
C ALA A 170 10.92 1.82 3.11
N ASN A 171 11.98 1.01 3.24
CA ASN A 171 13.19 1.17 2.44
C ASN A 171 12.92 1.01 0.93
N ALA A 172 12.10 0.03 0.54
CA ALA A 172 11.71 -0.13 -0.87
C ALA A 172 10.91 1.07 -1.40
N VAL A 173 10.03 1.66 -0.58
CA VAL A 173 9.32 2.90 -0.91
C VAL A 173 10.31 4.06 -1.08
N MET A 174 11.31 4.19 -0.21
CA MET A 174 12.36 5.20 -0.36
C MET A 174 13.12 5.04 -1.68
N CYS A 175 13.45 3.81 -2.09
CA CYS A 175 14.06 3.56 -3.39
C CYS A 175 13.19 4.10 -4.54
N CYS A 176 11.87 3.92 -4.49
CA CYS A 176 10.98 4.50 -5.52
C CYS A 176 11.02 6.04 -5.53
N ILE A 177 11.08 6.68 -4.37
CA ILE A 177 11.06 8.15 -4.22
C ILE A 177 12.39 8.78 -4.66
N GLU A 178 13.51 8.17 -4.27
CA GLU A 178 14.86 8.72 -4.46
C GLU A 178 15.46 8.41 -5.83
N ASN A 179 14.91 7.45 -6.59
CA ASN A 179 15.44 7.06 -7.88
C ASN A 179 15.03 8.03 -9.01
N ASP A 180 16.01 8.39 -9.85
CA ASP A 180 15.80 9.29 -10.99
C ASP A 180 14.91 8.66 -12.07
N ALA A 181 15.10 7.37 -12.34
CA ALA A 181 14.20 6.60 -13.19
C ALA A 181 12.96 6.13 -12.42
N VAL A 182 11.89 5.78 -13.13
CA VAL A 182 10.69 5.23 -12.50
C VAL A 182 10.90 3.74 -12.20
N ILE A 183 10.90 3.38 -10.91
CA ILE A 183 10.78 1.97 -10.52
C ILE A 183 9.31 1.59 -10.58
N GLU A 184 8.90 0.85 -11.60
CA GLU A 184 7.49 0.54 -11.84
C GLU A 184 6.90 -0.41 -10.79
N GLU A 185 7.60 -1.50 -10.47
CA GLU A 185 7.14 -2.57 -9.58
C GLU A 185 8.31 -3.13 -8.77
N LEU A 186 8.12 -3.32 -7.46
CA LEU A 186 9.07 -3.99 -6.56
C LEU A 186 8.34 -5.11 -5.82
N LEU A 187 8.72 -6.35 -6.05
CA LEU A 187 8.32 -7.49 -5.22
C LEU A 187 9.42 -7.74 -4.19
N ILE A 188 9.09 -7.63 -2.90
CA ILE A 188 10.04 -7.85 -1.79
C ILE A 188 9.51 -8.93 -0.86
N THR A 189 10.32 -9.94 -0.57
CA THR A 189 9.93 -11.08 0.27
C THR A 189 10.99 -11.36 1.33
N PRO A 190 10.63 -12.02 2.44
CA PRO A 190 11.60 -12.39 3.46
C PRO A 190 12.73 -13.25 2.88
N LEU A 191 13.97 -12.98 3.31
CA LEU A 191 15.11 -13.81 2.98
C LEU A 191 14.84 -15.25 3.48
N ASN A 192 14.85 -16.24 2.58
CA ASN A 192 14.44 -17.65 2.73
C ASN A 192 13.00 -18.05 2.34
N ASP A 193 12.19 -17.15 1.78
CA ASP A 193 10.89 -17.51 1.16
C ASP A 193 11.05 -18.43 -0.08
N ALA A 194 12.29 -18.65 -0.57
CA ALA A 194 12.63 -19.58 -1.65
C ALA A 194 12.25 -21.05 -1.36
N LYS A 195 12.05 -21.43 -0.08
CA LYS A 195 11.52 -22.77 0.26
C LYS A 195 10.03 -22.93 -0.05
N ARG A 196 9.32 -21.82 -0.31
CA ARG A 196 7.89 -21.80 -0.64
C ARG A 196 7.65 -21.82 -2.16
N THR A 197 8.52 -21.21 -2.95
CA THR A 197 8.44 -21.28 -4.43
C THR A 197 8.80 -22.66 -5.00
N ALA A 198 9.34 -23.58 -4.20
CA ALA A 198 9.61 -24.96 -4.59
C ALA A 198 8.48 -25.95 -4.21
N ARG A 199 7.41 -25.50 -3.53
CA ARG A 199 6.25 -26.34 -3.20
C ARG A 199 4.98 -25.70 -3.75
N ASN A 200 4.54 -26.25 -4.88
CA ASN A 200 3.23 -26.08 -5.51
C ASN A 200 3.02 -24.74 -6.22
N TRP A 201 3.57 -24.67 -7.43
CA TRP A 201 2.96 -23.97 -8.56
C TRP A 201 2.15 -24.99 -9.36
#